data_AF-A0A7X7IS09-F1
#
_entry.id   AF-A0A7X7IS09-F1
#
_cell.length_a   1.000
_cell.length_b   1.000
_cell.length_c   1.000
_cell.angle_alpha   90.00
_cell.angle_beta   90.00
_cell.angle_gamma   90.00
#
_symmetry.space_group_name_H-M   'P 1'
#
loop_
_entity.id
_entity.type
_entity.pdbx_description
1 polymer ?
#
loop_
_entity_poly.entity_id
_entity_poly.type
_entity_poly.pdbx_seq_one_letter_code
_entity_poly.pdbx_strand_id
1 'polypeptide(L)' 'MSRAESTEATATDAVRTMNANIRLFLRDKKHVSLIRLEHATEDVAWTWDQLGCTGDRDAAIKETTIKHGATKKWKR' A
#
# COMPACT_ATOMS: atom_id res chain seq x y z
N MET A 1 14.42 7.56 25.28
CA MET A 1 14.06 7.45 23.86
C MET A 1 13.50 8.79 23.41
N SER A 2 13.97 9.30 22.27
CA SER A 2 13.46 10.53 21.68
C SER A 2 12.02 10.34 21.17
N ARG A 3 11.20 11.39 21.21
CA ARG A 3 9.81 11.36 20.71
C ARG A 3 9.72 10.98 19.22
N ALA A 4 10.77 11.28 18.44
CA ALA A 4 10.86 10.88 17.04
C ALA A 4 11.06 9.37 16.86
N GLU A 5 11.98 8.77 17.63
CA GLU A 5 12.24 7.31 17.62
C GLU A 5 10.99 6.53 18.04
N SER A 6 10.21 7.09 18.97
CA SER A 6 8.93 6.50 19.39
C SER A 6 7.85 6.55 18.30
N THR A 7 7.86 7.55 17.41
CA THR A 7 6.79 7.72 16.39
C THR A 7 7.00 6.78 15.20
N GLU A 8 8.25 6.65 14.75
CA GLU A 8 8.62 5.71 13.68
C GLU A 8 8.37 4.25 14.10
N ALA A 9 8.74 3.91 15.33
CA ALA A 9 8.46 2.59 15.90
C ALA A 9 6.96 2.29 15.92
N THR A 10 6.13 3.22 16.41
CA THR A 10 4.66 3.07 16.41
C THR A 10 4.09 2.91 15.00
N ALA A 11 4.55 3.70 14.04
CA ALA A 11 4.10 3.60 12.65
C ALA A 11 4.46 2.24 12.04
N THR A 12 5.69 1.77 12.29
CA THR A 12 6.17 0.47 11.82
C THR A 12 5.37 -0.67 12.42
N ASP A 13 5.09 -0.63 13.72
CA ASP A 13 4.28 -1.65 14.39
C ASP A 13 2.84 -1.67 13.86
N ALA A 14 2.23 -0.50 13.63
CA ALA A 14 0.92 -0.41 13.01
C ALA A 14 0.89 -1.08 11.63
N VAL A 15 1.89 -0.80 10.77
CA VAL A 15 2.01 -1.44 9.45
C VAL A 15 2.16 -2.96 9.57
N ARG A 16 2.98 -3.44 10.51
CA ARG A 16 3.15 -4.88 10.77
C ARG A 16 1.84 -5.54 11.19
N THR A 17 1.12 -4.93 12.13
CA THR A 17 -0.17 -5.44 12.61
C THR A 17 -1.22 -5.45 11.49
N MET A 18 -1.33 -4.38 10.70
CA MET A 18 -2.26 -4.34 9.56
C MET A 18 -1.95 -5.45 8.54
N ASN A 19 -0.67 -5.62 8.18
CA ASN A 19 -0.25 -6.69 7.27
C ASN A 19 -0.54 -8.08 7.83
N ALA A 20 -0.34 -8.31 9.13
CA ALA A 20 -0.69 -9.57 9.78
C ALA A 20 -2.20 -9.85 9.71
N ASN A 21 -3.03 -8.84 9.97
CA ASN A 21 -4.49 -8.96 9.90
C ASN A 21 -4.98 -9.24 8.48
N ILE A 22 -4.41 -8.56 7.47
CA ILE A 22 -4.73 -8.81 6.05
C ILE A 22 -4.36 -10.25 5.68
N ARG A 23 -3.16 -10.72 6.04
CA ARG A 23 -2.75 -12.12 5.80
C ARG A 23 -3.69 -13.12 6.46
N LEU A 24 -4.09 -12.85 7.71
CA LEU A 24 -5.04 -13.70 8.42
C LEU A 24 -6.41 -13.74 7.72
N PHE A 25 -6.92 -12.59 7.26
CA PHE A 25 -8.17 -12.50 6.51
C PHE A 25 -8.12 -13.23 5.16
N LEU A 26 -6.97 -13.21 4.50
CA LEU A 26 -6.78 -13.81 3.19
C LEU A 26 -6.38 -15.30 3.23
N ARG A 27 -6.06 -15.87 4.40
CA ARG A 27 -5.39 -17.18 4.54
C ARG A 27 -6.05 -18.33 3.79
N ASP A 28 -7.39 -18.33 3.69
CA ASP A 28 -8.18 -19.41 3.08
C ASP A 28 -8.69 -19.03 1.67
N LYS A 29 -8.30 -17.86 1.16
CA LYS A 29 -8.74 -17.37 -0.15
C LYS A 29 -7.77 -17.84 -1.24
N LYS A 30 -8.32 -18.47 -2.28
CA LYS A 30 -7.54 -19.04 -3.40
C LYS A 30 -7.08 -18.00 -4.42
N HIS A 31 -7.81 -16.89 -4.53
CA HIS A 31 -7.54 -15.84 -5.50
C HIS A 31 -7.20 -14.56 -4.77
N VAL A 32 -5.90 -14.30 -4.64
CA VAL A 32 -5.35 -13.16 -3.92
C VAL A 32 -4.32 -12.50 -4.83
N SER A 33 -4.39 -11.18 -4.93
CA SER A 33 -3.29 -10.38 -5.48
C SER A 33 -2.55 -9.66 -4.36
N LEU A 34 -1.22 -9.66 -4.42
CA LEU A 34 -0.37 -8.91 -3.51
C LEU A 34 0.10 -7.64 -4.22
N ILE A 35 -0.13 -6.50 -3.60
CA ILE A 35 0.38 -5.20 -4.05
C ILE A 35 1.35 -4.68 -3.00
N ARG A 36 2.60 -4.44 -3.40
CA ARG A 36 3.62 -3.76 -2.60
C ARG A 36 3.60 -2.30 -2.97
N LEU A 37 3.44 -1.41 -1.98
CA LEU A 37 3.31 0.02 -2.23
C LEU A 37 4.60 0.61 -2.84
N GLU A 38 5.75 0.01 -2.57
CA GLU A 38 7.05 0.36 -3.14
C GLU A 38 7.12 0.08 -4.65
N HIS A 39 6.29 -0.85 -5.13
CA HIS A 39 6.20 -1.33 -6.51
C HIS A 39 4.79 -1.16 -7.07
N ALA A 40 4.03 -0.19 -6.53
CA ALA A 40 2.59 -0.09 -6.78
C ALA A 40 2.26 0.01 -8.27
N THR A 41 3.07 0.73 -9.05
CA THR A 41 2.89 0.85 -10.50
C THR A 41 2.95 -0.49 -11.22
N GLU A 42 3.95 -1.33 -10.89
CA GLU A 42 4.11 -2.65 -11.52
C GLU A 42 3.04 -3.63 -11.01
N ASP A 43 2.83 -3.67 -9.70
CA ASP A 43 1.93 -4.63 -9.06
C ASP A 43 0.45 -4.33 -9.43
N VAL A 44 0.05 -3.06 -9.55
CA VAL A 44 -1.30 -2.68 -10.00
C VAL A 44 -1.50 -2.99 -11.48
N ALA A 45 -0.51 -2.71 -12.34
CA ALA A 45 -0.60 -3.05 -13.76
C ALA A 45 -0.79 -4.56 -13.96
N TRP A 46 0.01 -5.37 -13.28
CA TRP A 46 -0.10 -6.82 -13.31
C TRP A 46 -1.47 -7.30 -12.78
N THR A 47 -1.90 -6.77 -11.63
CA THR A 47 -3.17 -7.15 -11.01
C THR A 47 -4.36 -6.81 -11.90
N TRP A 48 -4.35 -5.65 -12.54
CA TRP A 48 -5.40 -5.20 -13.45
C TRP A 48 -5.63 -6.20 -14.58
N ASP A 49 -4.54 -6.66 -15.19
CA ASP A 49 -4.57 -7.60 -16.31
C ASP A 49 -5.04 -8.99 -15.84
N GLN A 50 -4.60 -9.45 -14.67
CA GLN A 50 -5.01 -10.75 -14.11
C GLN A 50 -6.48 -10.79 -13.70
N LEU A 51 -7.02 -9.68 -13.19
CA LEU A 51 -8.41 -9.60 -12.75
C LEU A 51 -9.39 -9.30 -13.89
N GLY A 52 -8.90 -8.98 -15.09
CA GLY A 52 -9.74 -8.59 -16.22
C GLY A 52 -10.52 -7.30 -15.94
N CYS A 53 -9.90 -6.35 -15.22
CA CYS A 53 -10.53 -5.08 -14.87
C CYS A 53 -10.93 -4.31 -16.14
N THR A 54 -12.04 -3.57 -16.06
CA THR A 54 -12.56 -2.75 -17.16
C THR A 54 -12.42 -1.26 -16.83
N GLY A 55 -12.29 -0.42 -17.86
CA GLY A 55 -12.12 1.03 -17.72
C GLY A 55 -10.75 1.52 -18.18
N ASP A 56 -10.33 2.68 -17.67
CA ASP A 56 -9.06 3.32 -18.04
C ASP A 56 -7.89 2.77 -17.22
N ARG A 57 -7.22 1.78 -17.81
CA ARG A 57 -6.05 1.10 -17.21
C ARG A 57 -4.89 2.06 -16.98
N ASP A 58 -4.62 2.95 -17.93
CA ASP A 58 -3.46 3.84 -17.85
C ASP A 58 -3.66 4.90 -16.77
N ALA A 59 -4.89 5.40 -16.62
CA ALA A 59 -5.24 6.28 -15.50
C ALA A 59 -5.09 5.58 -14.15
N ALA A 60 -5.54 4.31 -14.03
CA ALA A 60 -5.42 3.54 -12.80
C ALA A 60 -3.96 3.30 -12.39
N ILE A 61 -3.09 2.96 -13.35
CA ILE A 61 -1.65 2.80 -13.11
C ILE A 61 -1.01 4.15 -12.78
N LYS A 62 -1.42 5.23 -13.46
CA LYS A 62 -0.87 6.57 -13.19
C LYS A 62 -1.17 7.05 -11.77
N GLU A 63 -2.33 6.71 -11.22
CA GLU A 63 -2.74 7.10 -9.87
C GLU A 63 -1.74 6.62 -8.81
N THR A 64 -1.09 5.47 -9.00
CA THR A 64 -0.11 4.94 -8.04
C THR A 64 1.13 5.82 -7.90
N THR A 65 1.36 6.73 -8.83
CA THR A 65 2.49 7.68 -8.78
C THR A 65 2.20 8.91 -7.91
N ILE A 66 0.93 9.11 -7.52
CA ILE A 66 0.50 10.25 -6.72
C ILE A 66 0.72 9.95 -5.24
N LYS A 67 1.55 10.76 -4.58
CA LYS A 67 1.81 10.65 -3.14
C LYS A 67 0.72 11.36 -2.33
N HIS A 68 -0.35 10.64 -2.03
CA HIS A 68 -1.38 11.10 -1.09
C HIS A 68 -0.84 11.11 0.34
N GLY A 69 -1.06 12.19 1.09
CA GLY A 69 -0.59 12.30 2.48
C GLY A 69 0.89 12.70 2.65
N ALA A 70 1.54 13.22 1.61
CA ALA A 70 2.85 13.84 1.76
C ALA A 70 2.75 15.03 2.73
N THR A 71 3.24 14.87 3.96
CA THR A 71 3.27 15.94 4.95
C THR A 71 4.19 17.05 4.43
N LYS A 72 3.62 18.22 4.13
CA LYS A 72 4.39 19.46 4.03
C LYS A 72 5.07 19.64 5.39
N LYS A 73 6.38 19.90 5.40
CA LYS A 73 7.12 20.24 6.63
C LYS A 73 6.26 21.20 7.45
N TRP A 74 5.82 20.75 8.62
CA TRP A 74 5.08 21.60 9.54
C TRP A 74 6.00 22.77 9.88
N LYS A 75 5.62 24.00 9.51
CA LYS A 75 6.35 25.20 9.95
C LYS A 75 6.17 25.29 11.47
N ARG A 76 7.26 25.02 12.19
CA ARG A 76 7.37 25.34 13.62
C ARG A 76 7.32 26.85 13.83
#